data_AF-A0A536JL44-F1
#
_entry.id   AF-A0A536JL44-F1
#
_cell.length_a   1.000
_cell.length_b   1.000
_cell.length_c   1.000
_cell.angle_alpha   90.00
_cell.angle_beta   90.00
_cell.angle_gamma   90.00
#
_symmetry.space_group_name_H-M   'P 1'
#
loop_
_entity.id
_entity.type
_entity.pdbx_description
1 polymer ?
#
loop_
_entity_poly.entity_id
_entity_poly.type
_entity_poly.pdbx_seq_one_letter_code
_entity_poly.pdbx_strand_id
1 'polypeptide(L)'
;MVETGASIGIAMYPVHGDDPSTLLRRADVAMYVAKRSGGGYALYQPEQEAQTLRRSGLAGELRRSIPQGELVLHYQPQITLATGAIHSVEALIRWNHPREGLMPPDRFIPMAEETGIIHPLTAWVIDAALTQLCKWIEDGLDVSVS
;
A
#
# COMPACT_ATOMS: atom_id res chain seq x y z
N MET A 1 14.06 23.23 -10.97
CA MET A 1 14.54 22.31 -12.03
C MET A 1 13.63 21.10 -11.96
N VAL A 2 12.90 20.78 -13.03
CA VAL A 2 12.06 19.58 -13.08
C VAL A 2 12.95 18.45 -13.60
N GLU A 3 13.24 17.46 -12.76
CA GLU A 3 13.85 16.21 -13.22
C GLU A 3 12.75 15.32 -13.80
N THR A 4 12.89 14.94 -15.07
CA THR A 4 12.02 13.96 -15.72
C THR A 4 12.70 12.61 -15.76
N GLY A 5 12.20 11.66 -14.97
CA GLY A 5 12.55 10.25 -15.07
C GLY A 5 11.76 9.53 -16.16
N ALA A 6 12.34 8.48 -16.74
CA ALA A 6 11.66 7.57 -17.65
C ALA A 6 11.77 6.13 -17.15
N SER A 7 10.78 5.31 -17.49
CA SER A 7 10.76 3.87 -17.20
C SER A 7 10.34 3.13 -18.46
N ILE A 8 11.16 2.17 -18.90
CA ILE A 8 11.02 1.50 -20.19
C ILE A 8 10.85 0.00 -19.96
N GLY A 9 9.82 -0.58 -20.58
CA GLY A 9 9.60 -2.02 -20.57
C GLY A 9 9.94 -2.64 -21.91
N ILE A 10 10.67 -3.76 -21.88
CA ILE A 10 11.16 -4.43 -23.09
C ILE A 10 10.57 -5.83 -23.17
N ALA A 11 9.83 -6.11 -24.25
CA ALA A 11 9.42 -7.45 -24.65
C ALA A 11 9.99 -7.78 -26.04
N MET A 12 10.54 -8.99 -26.22
CA MET A 12 11.23 -9.39 -27.45
C MET A 12 10.41 -10.41 -28.21
N TYR A 13 10.15 -10.17 -29.49
CA TYR A 13 9.64 -11.19 -30.40
C TYR A 13 10.78 -12.13 -30.85
N PRO A 14 10.56 -13.45 -30.97
CA PRO A 14 9.38 -14.20 -30.54
C PRO A 14 9.44 -14.67 -29.07
N VAL A 15 10.55 -14.39 -28.38
CA VAL A 15 10.86 -14.92 -27.03
C VAL A 15 9.76 -14.67 -26.01
N HIS A 16 9.17 -13.48 -26.04
CA HIS A 16 8.14 -13.01 -25.12
C HIS A 16 6.77 -12.92 -25.79
N GLY A 17 6.53 -13.63 -26.89
CA GLY A 17 5.23 -13.66 -27.57
C GLY A 17 5.36 -13.55 -29.08
N ASP A 18 4.37 -14.10 -29.77
CA ASP A 18 4.28 -14.17 -31.22
C ASP A 18 3.21 -13.25 -31.82
N ASP A 19 2.37 -12.63 -30.98
CA ASP A 19 1.39 -11.64 -31.38
C ASP A 19 1.60 -10.25 -30.73
N PRO A 20 1.19 -9.15 -31.39
CA PRO A 20 1.37 -7.79 -30.87
C PRO A 20 0.71 -7.52 -29.52
N SER A 21 -0.46 -8.12 -29.26
CA SER A 21 -1.22 -7.85 -28.02
C SER A 21 -0.51 -8.44 -26.81
N THR A 22 0.02 -9.66 -26.94
CA THR A 22 0.85 -10.31 -25.92
C THR A 22 2.13 -9.54 -25.67
N LEU A 23 2.83 -9.11 -26.72
CA LEU A 23 4.08 -8.33 -26.59
C LEU A 23 3.84 -6.98 -25.91
N LEU A 24 2.78 -6.26 -26.26
CA LEU A 24 2.42 -4.99 -25.63
C LEU A 24 2.11 -5.16 -24.14
N ARG A 25 1.28 -6.14 -23.78
CA ARG A 25 0.97 -6.44 -22.38
C ARG A 25 2.24 -6.78 -21.58
N ARG A 26 3.14 -7.58 -22.15
CA ARG A 26 4.39 -7.98 -21.49
C ARG A 26 5.41 -6.83 -21.39
N ALA A 27 5.46 -5.96 -22.39
CA ALA A 27 6.24 -4.72 -22.31
C ALA A 27 5.70 -3.80 -21.20
N ASP A 28 4.38 -3.69 -21.02
CA ASP A 28 3.77 -2.90 -19.95
C ASP A 28 4.11 -3.46 -18.55
N VAL A 29 4.05 -4.80 -18.39
CA VAL A 29 4.51 -5.48 -17.17
C VAL A 29 5.97 -5.14 -16.86
N ALA A 30 6.85 -5.21 -17.86
CA ALA A 30 8.27 -4.88 -17.70
C ALA A 30 8.49 -3.38 -17.37
N MET A 31 7.74 -2.48 -18.00
CA MET A 31 7.81 -1.04 -17.72
C MET A 31 7.46 -0.76 -16.26
N TYR A 32 6.44 -1.43 -15.74
CA TYR A 32 6.05 -1.29 -14.34
C TYR A 32 7.16 -1.77 -13.39
N VAL A 33 7.87 -2.85 -13.74
CA VAL A 33 9.06 -3.32 -12.98
C VAL A 33 10.19 -2.29 -13.00
N ALA A 34 10.47 -1.68 -14.15
CA ALA A 34 11.46 -0.60 -14.28
C ALA A 34 11.08 0.60 -13.40
N LYS A 35 9.80 1.00 -13.43
CA LYS A 35 9.28 2.11 -12.62
C LYS A 35 9.49 1.88 -11.13
N ARG A 36 9.26 0.66 -10.64
CA ARG A 36 9.49 0.29 -9.22
C ARG A 36 10.98 0.27 -8.84
N SER A 37 11.86 -0.01 -9.79
CA SER A 37 13.31 -0.12 -9.54
C SER A 37 14.02 1.24 -9.52
N GLY A 38 13.26 2.35 -9.48
CA GLY A 38 13.80 3.71 -9.52
C GLY A 38 13.93 4.29 -10.94
N GLY A 39 13.32 3.64 -11.94
CA GLY A 39 13.36 4.08 -13.34
C GLY A 39 14.31 3.24 -14.22
N GLY A 40 14.66 3.77 -15.39
CA GLY A 40 15.53 3.07 -16.34
C GLY A 40 14.74 2.10 -17.23
N TYR A 41 15.19 0.85 -17.32
CA TYR A 41 14.54 -0.17 -18.15
C TYR A 41 14.46 -1.52 -17.44
N ALA A 42 13.52 -2.36 -17.87
CA ALA A 42 13.48 -3.77 -17.50
C ALA A 42 13.06 -4.62 -18.69
N LEU A 43 13.61 -5.83 -18.78
CA LEU A 43 13.14 -6.86 -19.69
C LEU A 43 12.03 -7.66 -19.02
N TYR A 44 11.01 -8.00 -19.78
CA TYR A 44 9.96 -8.89 -19.32
C TYR A 44 10.54 -10.23 -18.87
N GLN A 45 10.15 -10.66 -17.68
CA GLN A 45 10.33 -12.03 -17.21
C GLN A 45 8.98 -12.62 -16.78
N PRO A 46 8.65 -13.88 -17.13
CA PRO A 46 7.38 -14.50 -16.78
C PRO A 46 7.03 -14.45 -15.30
N GLU A 47 8.03 -14.54 -14.42
CA GLU A 47 7.90 -14.48 -12.97
C GLU A 47 7.33 -13.14 -12.48
N GLN A 48 7.54 -12.07 -13.25
CA GLN A 48 7.08 -10.71 -12.92
C GLN A 48 5.60 -10.51 -13.24
N GLU A 49 5.04 -11.25 -14.20
CA GLU A 49 3.66 -11.07 -14.66
C GLU A 49 2.66 -11.40 -13.55
N ALA A 50 2.86 -12.52 -12.86
CA ALA A 50 2.00 -12.92 -11.75
C ALA A 50 2.06 -11.90 -10.60
N GLN A 51 3.23 -11.32 -10.33
CA GLN A 51 3.39 -10.31 -9.28
C GLN A 51 2.68 -9.00 -9.63
N THR A 52 2.82 -8.53 -10.88
CA THR A 52 2.18 -7.30 -11.36
C THR A 52 0.66 -7.44 -11.37
N LEU A 53 0.12 -8.56 -11.89
CA LEU A 53 -1.32 -8.82 -11.89
C LEU A 53 -1.90 -8.89 -10.47
N ARG A 54 -1.21 -9.58 -9.55
CA ARG A 54 -1.63 -9.63 -8.14
C ARG A 54 -1.67 -8.25 -7.50
N ARG A 55 -0.68 -7.38 -7.75
CA ARG A 55 -0.66 -6.00 -7.23
C ARG A 55 -1.80 -5.15 -7.79
N SER A 56 -2.06 -5.22 -9.10
CA SER A 56 -3.18 -4.48 -9.71
C SER A 56 -4.53 -4.91 -9.12
N GLY A 57 -4.71 -6.21 -8.88
CA GLY A 57 -5.89 -6.74 -8.17
C GLY A 57 -6.01 -6.21 -6.75
N LEU A 58 -4.90 -6.26 -5.99
CA LEU A 58 -4.82 -5.81 -4.61
C LEU A 58 -5.14 -4.31 -4.46
N ALA A 59 -4.74 -3.47 -5.43
CA ALA A 59 -5.07 -2.04 -5.42
C ALA A 59 -6.58 -1.81 -5.55
N GLY A 60 -7.23 -2.54 -6.48
CA GLY A 60 -8.67 -2.50 -6.62
C GLY A 60 -9.41 -2.99 -5.37
N GLU A 61 -8.86 -4.01 -4.70
CA GLU A 61 -9.38 -4.55 -3.44
C GLU A 61 -9.23 -3.54 -2.29
N LEU A 62 -8.06 -2.93 -2.11
CA LEU A 62 -7.82 -1.93 -1.06
C LEU A 62 -8.75 -0.73 -1.21
N ARG A 63 -8.99 -0.27 -2.45
CA ARG A 63 -9.92 0.84 -2.68
C ARG A 63 -11.35 0.51 -2.25
N ARG A 64 -11.78 -0.74 -2.43
CA ARG A 64 -13.11 -1.21 -2.00
C ARG A 64 -13.17 -1.50 -0.50
N SER A 65 -12.05 -1.85 0.12
CA SER A 65 -11.97 -2.21 1.54
C SER A 65 -12.29 -1.04 2.47
N ILE A 66 -11.95 0.20 2.05
CA ILE A 66 -12.22 1.44 2.81
C ILE A 66 -13.69 1.56 3.23
N PRO A 67 -14.68 1.55 2.30
CA PRO A 67 -16.10 1.59 2.68
C PRO A 67 -16.66 0.25 3.21
N GLN A 68 -15.91 -0.86 3.13
CA GLN A 68 -16.40 -2.20 3.49
C GLN A 68 -16.09 -2.61 4.94
N GLY A 69 -15.44 -1.74 5.72
CA GLY A 69 -15.13 -2.03 7.12
C GLY A 69 -14.06 -3.11 7.31
N GLU A 70 -13.22 -3.33 6.29
CA GLU A 70 -12.13 -4.30 6.34
C GLU A 70 -10.83 -3.71 6.91
N LEU A 71 -10.80 -2.39 7.16
CA LEU A 71 -9.66 -1.71 7.74
C LEU A 71 -9.85 -1.57 9.25
N VAL A 72 -8.78 -1.77 10.01
CA VAL A 72 -8.76 -1.59 11.47
C VAL A 72 -7.51 -0.84 11.89
N LEU A 73 -7.58 -0.12 13.00
CA LEU A 73 -6.41 0.47 13.65
C LEU A 73 -5.98 -0.38 14.84
N HIS A 74 -4.72 -0.78 14.86
CA HIS A 74 -4.05 -1.27 16.06
C HIS A 74 -3.30 -0.11 16.70
N TYR A 75 -3.09 -0.17 18.03
CA TYR A 75 -2.44 0.91 18.75
C TYR A 75 -1.22 0.40 19.51
N GLN A 76 -0.07 1.01 19.25
CA GLN A 76 1.18 0.67 19.91
C GLN A 76 1.52 1.73 20.97
N PRO A 77 1.58 1.38 22.27
CA PRO A 77 1.95 2.32 23.31
C PRO A 77 3.38 2.84 23.17
N GLN A 78 3.55 4.13 23.42
CA GLN A 78 4.85 4.78 23.57
C GLN A 78 5.08 5.07 25.06
N ILE A 79 6.17 4.52 25.60
CA ILE A 79 6.50 4.57 27.03
C ILE A 79 7.60 5.57 27.33
N THR A 80 7.43 6.36 28.38
CA THR A 80 8.50 7.17 28.97
C THR A 80 9.43 6.26 29.77
N LEU A 81 10.66 6.05 29.30
CA LEU A 81 11.60 5.10 29.94
C LEU A 81 11.90 5.41 31.41
N ALA A 82 11.92 6.69 31.79
CA ALA A 82 12.23 7.11 33.15
C ALA A 82 11.11 6.77 34.16
N THR A 83 9.85 6.72 33.71
CA THR A 83 8.67 6.59 34.59
C THR A 83 7.84 5.35 34.30
N GLY A 84 8.03 4.71 33.15
CA GLY A 84 7.16 3.64 32.65
C GLY A 84 5.76 4.11 32.21
N ALA A 85 5.49 5.42 32.25
CA ALA A 85 4.18 5.96 31.92
C ALA A 85 3.91 5.93 30.42
N ILE A 86 2.66 5.66 30.04
CA ILE A 86 2.16 5.73 28.66
C ILE A 86 1.39 7.04 28.51
N HIS A 87 1.87 7.93 27.65
CA HIS A 87 1.22 9.22 27.35
C HIS A 87 0.74 9.33 25.90
N SER A 88 1.20 8.41 25.04
CA SER A 88 0.87 8.40 23.63
C SER A 88 0.80 6.96 23.09
N VAL A 89 0.03 6.81 22.02
CA VAL A 89 -0.05 5.58 21.23
C VAL A 89 0.12 5.90 19.76
N GLU A 90 0.78 5.01 19.01
CA GLU A 90 0.87 5.09 17.56
C GLU A 90 -0.28 4.31 16.91
N ALA A 91 -1.01 4.96 16.01
CA ALA A 91 -2.09 4.34 15.26
C ALA A 91 -1.55 3.61 14.02
N LEU A 92 -1.64 2.29 14.03
CA LEU A 92 -1.08 1.42 13.01
C LEU A 92 -2.21 0.73 12.23
N ILE A 93 -2.43 1.16 10.99
CA ILE A 93 -3.44 0.56 10.12
C ILE A 93 -3.15 -0.91 9.82
N ARG A 94 -4.19 -1.73 9.81
CA ARG A 94 -4.19 -3.12 9.35
C ARG A 94 -5.35 -3.31 8.39
N TRP A 95 -5.15 -4.19 7.41
CA TRP A 95 -6.21 -4.58 6.50
C TRP A 95 -6.60 -6.03 6.76
N ASN A 96 -7.81 -6.24 7.25
CA ASN A 96 -8.40 -7.56 7.43
C ASN A 96 -8.90 -8.08 6.07
N HIS A 97 -7.98 -8.54 5.24
CA HIS A 97 -8.28 -8.96 3.88
C HIS A 97 -9.05 -10.30 3.88
N PRO A 98 -10.16 -10.45 3.12
CA PRO A 98 -11.03 -11.62 3.17
C PRO A 98 -10.33 -12.97 2.90
N ARG A 99 -9.23 -12.96 2.13
CA ARG A 99 -8.50 -14.19 1.76
C ARG A 99 -7.12 -14.32 2.39
N GLU A 100 -6.47 -13.21 2.71
CA GLU A 100 -5.07 -13.18 3.18
C GLU A 100 -4.98 -12.92 4.70
N GLY A 101 -6.13 -12.64 5.34
CA GLY A 101 -6.20 -12.31 6.76
C GLY A 101 -5.66 -10.92 7.06
N LEU A 102 -5.19 -10.74 8.30
CA LEU A 102 -4.73 -9.45 8.81
C LEU A 102 -3.37 -9.06 8.19
N MET A 103 -3.39 -8.13 7.25
CA MET A 103 -2.21 -7.65 6.55
C MET A 103 -1.60 -6.41 7.23
N PRO A 104 -0.25 -6.37 7.39
CA PRO A 104 0.47 -5.19 7.88
C PRO A 104 0.64 -4.12 6.79
N PRO A 105 0.89 -2.86 7.16
CA PRO A 105 0.97 -1.71 6.25
C PRO A 105 2.01 -1.88 5.15
N ASP A 106 3.19 -2.44 5.45
CA ASP A 106 4.27 -2.64 4.47
C ASP A 106 3.86 -3.46 3.24
N ARG A 107 2.79 -4.28 3.36
CA ARG A 107 2.27 -5.07 2.25
C ARG A 107 1.44 -4.26 1.25
N PHE A 108 0.82 -3.16 1.67
CA PHE A 108 -0.15 -2.44 0.84
C PHE A 108 0.08 -0.92 0.75
N ILE A 109 0.79 -0.29 1.70
CA ILE A 109 1.09 1.16 1.67
C ILE A 109 1.88 1.56 0.43
N PRO A 110 2.97 0.87 0.01
CA PRO A 110 3.71 1.27 -1.19
C PRO A 110 2.82 1.28 -2.44
N MET A 111 1.92 0.31 -2.54
CA MET A 111 0.96 0.24 -3.63
C MET A 111 -0.08 1.37 -3.52
N ALA A 112 -0.57 1.68 -2.32
CA ALA A 112 -1.52 2.77 -2.10
C ALA A 112 -0.94 4.13 -2.52
N GLU A 113 0.35 4.36 -2.26
CA GLU A 113 1.09 5.55 -2.71
C GLU A 113 1.20 5.61 -4.23
N GLU A 114 1.65 4.52 -4.86
CA GLU A 114 1.82 4.43 -6.31
C GLU A 114 0.49 4.66 -7.07
N THR A 115 -0.65 4.24 -6.51
CA THR A 115 -1.98 4.34 -7.14
C THR A 115 -2.81 5.53 -6.66
N GLY A 116 -2.28 6.36 -5.75
CA GLY A 116 -2.99 7.50 -5.16
C GLY A 116 -4.13 7.13 -4.20
N ILE A 117 -4.29 5.84 -3.86
CA ILE A 117 -5.25 5.36 -2.84
C ILE A 117 -4.84 5.85 -1.45
N ILE A 118 -3.56 6.22 -1.26
CA ILE A 118 -3.06 6.76 0.00
C ILE A 118 -3.90 7.94 0.51
N HIS A 119 -4.43 8.80 -0.37
CA HIS A 119 -5.24 9.95 0.06
C HIS A 119 -6.56 9.57 0.75
N PRO A 120 -7.47 8.78 0.12
CA PRO A 120 -8.67 8.33 0.81
C PRO A 120 -8.37 7.41 1.99
N LEU A 121 -7.27 6.65 1.94
CA LEU A 121 -6.84 5.81 3.05
C LEU A 121 -6.42 6.64 4.28
N THR A 122 -5.63 7.69 4.09
CA THR A 122 -5.23 8.62 5.15
C THR A 122 -6.43 9.32 5.76
N ALA A 123 -7.39 9.76 4.94
CA ALA A 123 -8.62 10.37 5.46
C ALA A 123 -9.40 9.40 6.37
N TRP A 124 -9.50 8.13 5.97
CA TRP A 124 -10.12 7.08 6.78
C TRP A 124 -9.35 6.84 8.09
N VAL A 125 -8.01 6.77 8.04
CA VAL A 125 -7.17 6.59 9.24
C VAL A 125 -7.36 7.71 10.25
N ILE A 126 -7.37 8.97 9.79
CA ILE A 126 -7.55 10.14 10.64
C ILE A 126 -8.92 10.09 11.33
N ASP A 127 -9.99 9.81 10.57
CA ASP A 127 -11.36 9.74 11.11
C ASP A 127 -11.48 8.62 12.17
N ALA A 128 -10.93 7.43 11.89
CA ALA A 128 -10.95 6.31 12.80
C ALA A 128 -10.12 6.56 14.07
N ALA A 129 -8.93 7.18 13.94
CA ALA A 129 -8.05 7.50 15.05
C ALA A 129 -8.68 8.56 15.97
N LEU A 130 -9.25 9.63 15.40
CA LEU A 130 -9.94 10.67 16.17
C LEU A 130 -11.19 10.13 16.85
N THR A 131 -11.97 9.29 16.17
CA THR A 131 -13.13 8.62 16.78
C THR A 131 -12.72 7.77 17.98
N GLN A 132 -11.61 7.03 17.87
CA GLN A 132 -11.12 6.22 18.99
C GLN A 132 -10.57 7.08 20.13
N LEU A 133 -9.86 8.17 19.81
CA LEU A 133 -9.38 9.13 20.80
C LEU A 133 -10.52 9.74 21.62
N CYS A 134 -11.60 10.17 20.96
CA CYS A 134 -12.78 10.69 21.66
C CYS A 134 -13.36 9.66 22.66
N LYS A 135 -13.47 8.38 22.26
CA LYS A 135 -13.94 7.32 23.15
C LYS A 135 -13.03 7.13 24.36
N TRP A 136 -11.72 7.16 24.16
CA TRP A 136 -10.78 7.05 25.28
C TRP A 136 -10.88 8.23 26.24
N ILE A 137 -11.04 9.45 25.72
CA ILE A 137 -11.26 10.64 26.55
C ILE A 137 -12.56 10.49 27.37
N GLU A 138 -13.64 10.00 26.76
CA GLU A 138 -14.91 9.72 27.44
C GLU A 138 -14.77 8.64 28.53
N ASP A 139 -13.94 7.62 28.30
CA ASP A 139 -13.62 6.56 29.26
C ASP A 139 -12.62 7.02 30.35
N GLY A 140 -12.16 8.27 30.31
CA GLY A 140 -11.24 8.86 31.29
C GLY A 140 -9.76 8.53 31.06
N LEU A 141 -9.39 8.04 29.87
CA LEU A 141 -8.01 7.81 29.46
C LEU A 141 -7.41 9.10 28.89
N ASP A 142 -6.36 9.62 29.55
CA ASP A 142 -5.57 10.75 29.08
C ASP A 142 -4.40 10.26 28.22
N VAL A 143 -4.65 10.08 26.92
CA VAL A 143 -3.68 9.59 25.94
C VAL A 143 -3.74 10.42 24.66
N SER A 144 -2.60 10.59 24.00
CA SER A 144 -2.52 11.17 22.65
C SER A 144 -2.32 10.09 21.58
N VAL A 145 -2.74 10.37 20.35
CA VAL A 145 -2.56 9.47 19.20
C VAL A 145 -1.64 10.12 18.18
N SER A 146 -0.62 9.38 17.71
CA SER A 146 0.29 9.77 16.64
C SER A 146 0.13 8.89 15.41
#